data_AF-A0A7K4HK29-F1
#
_entry.id   AF-A0A7K4HK29-F1
#
_cell.length_a   1.000
_cell.length_b   1.000
_cell.length_c   1.000
_cell.angle_alpha   90.00
_cell.angle_beta   90.00
_cell.angle_gamma   90.00
#
_symmetry.space_group_name_H-M   'P 1'
#
loop_
_entity.id
_entity.type
_entity.pdbx_description
1 polymer ?
#
loop_
_entity_poly.entity_id
_entity_poly.type
_entity_poly.pdbx_seq_one_letter_code
_entity_poly.pdbx_strand_id
1 'polypeptide(L)'
;MSDLNPDKLHIVYKDSIDELTLKIPRKYTLTHSDSTGDLFLTIGSEYDFEQISSLYTRFMRDEVLAEWQKNNDHYELHIYMHVSGGFCFGWAGLRDRIFCYHLPLVLQAFTYGDKKLIEEMPEIEDSQIIVHFQSKNKKYDRIETFGQIKEIHC
;
A
#
# COMPACT_ATOMS: atom_id res chain seq x y z
N MET A 1 11.48 -12.14 8.38
CA MET A 1 10.46 -11.13 8.05
C MET A 1 9.98 -10.56 9.36
N SER A 2 9.82 -9.25 9.45
CA SER A 2 9.23 -8.65 10.65
C SER A 2 7.73 -8.65 10.44
N ASP A 3 7.00 -9.36 11.30
CA ASP A 3 5.54 -9.31 11.31
C ASP A 3 5.07 -7.90 11.69
N LEU A 4 3.90 -7.52 11.21
CA LEU A 4 3.26 -6.27 11.57
C LEU A 4 3.11 -6.19 13.09
N ASN A 5 3.56 -5.08 13.68
CA ASN A 5 3.24 -4.74 15.05
C ASN A 5 2.03 -3.80 15.06
N PRO A 6 0.83 -4.24 15.50
CA PRO A 6 -0.37 -3.40 15.50
C PRO A 6 -0.22 -2.13 16.34
N ASP A 7 0.60 -2.15 17.40
CA ASP A 7 0.82 -0.98 18.27
C ASP A 7 1.59 0.15 17.56
N LYS A 8 2.25 -0.17 16.44
CA LYS A 8 3.00 0.78 15.59
C LYS A 8 2.26 1.16 14.32
N LEU A 9 1.06 0.63 14.10
CA LEU A 9 0.23 0.96 12.95
C LEU A 9 -0.83 1.98 13.35
N HIS A 10 -0.72 3.18 12.82
CA HIS A 10 -1.68 4.26 13.02
C HIS A 10 -2.58 4.38 11.80
N ILE A 11 -3.87 4.14 11.96
CA ILE A 11 -4.84 4.17 10.88
C ILE A 11 -5.70 5.43 10.99
N VAL A 12 -5.85 6.13 9.87
CA VAL A 12 -6.70 7.31 9.74
C VAL A 12 -7.67 7.09 8.57
N TYR A 13 -8.95 7.33 8.79
CA TYR A 13 -9.97 7.27 7.74
C TYR A 13 -10.37 8.69 7.27
N LYS A 14 -10.56 8.89 5.97
CA LYS A 14 -10.89 10.19 5.32
C LYS A 14 -12.05 10.08 4.33
N ASP A 15 -12.57 11.23 3.88
CA ASP A 15 -13.48 11.39 2.74
C ASP A 15 -14.77 10.54 2.78
N SER A 16 -15.40 10.47 3.95
CA SER A 16 -16.62 9.65 4.22
C SER A 16 -16.40 8.15 4.16
N ILE A 17 -15.15 7.69 4.07
CA ILE A 17 -14.78 6.31 4.38
C ILE A 17 -14.50 6.26 5.88
N ASP A 18 -15.02 5.24 6.54
CA ASP A 18 -14.68 4.89 7.90
C ASP A 18 -14.52 3.37 8.02
N GLU A 19 -14.18 2.89 9.22
CA GLU A 19 -14.02 1.47 9.51
C GLU A 19 -15.28 0.64 9.17
N LEU A 20 -16.47 1.25 9.28
CA LEU A 20 -17.77 0.58 9.06
C LEU A 20 -18.23 0.63 7.60
N THR A 21 -17.59 1.46 6.78
CA THR A 21 -18.03 1.75 5.41
C THR A 21 -17.61 0.62 4.48
N LEU A 22 -18.45 -0.39 4.26
CA LEU A 22 -18.15 -1.52 3.36
C LEU A 22 -18.18 -1.16 1.85
N LYS A 23 -17.67 0.01 1.46
CA LYS A 23 -17.70 0.51 0.08
C LYS A 23 -16.31 0.49 -0.55
N ILE A 24 -16.29 0.03 -1.79
CA ILE A 24 -15.21 0.13 -2.78
C ILE A 24 -15.69 1.13 -3.86
N PRO A 25 -14.81 1.98 -4.43
CA PRO A 25 -13.36 2.01 -4.28
C PRO A 25 -12.88 2.66 -2.98
N ARG A 26 -11.74 2.16 -2.50
CA ARG A 26 -10.93 2.78 -1.44
C ARG A 26 -9.51 2.94 -1.95
N LYS A 27 -8.85 3.99 -1.50
CA LYS A 27 -7.44 4.28 -1.74
C LYS A 27 -6.69 4.34 -0.42
N TYR A 28 -5.44 3.92 -0.48
CA TYR A 28 -4.56 3.76 0.66
C TYR A 28 -3.31 4.59 0.43
N THR A 29 -2.88 5.30 1.46
CA THR A 29 -1.60 5.99 1.50
C THR A 29 -0.87 5.50 2.75
N LEU A 30 0.22 4.76 2.55
CA LEU A 30 1.04 4.25 3.64
C LEU A 30 2.37 5.00 3.66
N THR A 31 2.72 5.57 4.80
CA THR A 31 4.04 6.18 5.03
C THR A 31 4.71 5.58 6.27
N HIS A 32 6.02 5.73 6.37
CA HIS A 32 6.85 5.15 7.43
C HIS A 32 7.70 6.22 8.12
N SER A 33 7.89 6.07 9.43
CA SER A 33 8.84 6.87 10.20
C SER A 33 10.11 6.07 10.47
N ASP A 34 11.21 6.40 9.78
CA ASP A 34 12.50 5.73 9.99
C ASP A 34 13.04 5.89 11.42
N SER A 35 12.64 6.95 12.12
CA SER A 35 13.07 7.23 13.50
C SER A 35 12.38 6.38 14.57
N THR A 36 11.09 6.08 14.39
CA THR A 36 10.28 5.38 15.40
C THR A 36 9.91 3.96 14.96
N GLY A 37 9.99 3.69 13.66
CA GLY A 37 9.51 2.48 13.02
C GLY A 37 7.99 2.40 12.92
N ASP A 38 7.29 3.53 13.08
CA ASP A 38 5.83 3.58 13.01
C ASP A 38 5.36 3.64 11.55
N LEU A 39 4.20 3.04 11.31
CA LEU A 39 3.49 3.03 10.04
C LEU A 39 2.24 3.89 10.15
N PHE A 40 2.01 4.73 9.16
CA PHE A 40 0.83 5.59 9.09
C PHE A 40 0.05 5.26 7.84
N LEU A 41 -1.12 4.65 8.02
CA LEU A 41 -2.02 4.25 6.95
C LEU A 41 -3.23 5.18 6.91
N THR A 42 -3.38 5.92 5.82
CA THR A 42 -4.61 6.65 5.51
C THR A 42 -5.47 5.86 4.54
N ILE A 43 -6.76 5.69 4.86
CA ILE A 43 -7.77 5.03 4.02
C ILE A 43 -8.85 6.05 3.65
N GLY A 44 -9.08 6.28 2.36
CA GLY A 44 -10.03 7.30 1.88
C GLY A 44 -10.52 7.03 0.46
N SER A 45 -11.38 7.89 -0.08
CA SER A 45 -11.79 7.79 -1.49
C SER A 45 -10.70 8.30 -2.43
N GLU A 46 -9.82 9.16 -1.93
CA GLU A 46 -8.67 9.71 -2.65
C GLU A 46 -7.36 9.43 -1.91
N TYR A 47 -6.23 9.53 -2.62
CA TYR A 47 -4.91 9.47 -1.97
C TYR A 47 -4.70 10.67 -1.05
N ASP A 48 -4.04 10.47 0.07
CA ASP A 48 -3.75 11.52 1.03
C ASP A 48 -2.56 12.37 0.56
N PHE A 49 -2.86 13.29 -0.37
CA PHE A 49 -1.87 14.20 -0.92
C PHE A 49 -1.22 15.10 0.13
N GLU A 50 -1.91 15.38 1.24
CA GLU A 50 -1.33 16.15 2.35
C GLU A 50 -0.26 15.32 3.07
N GLN A 51 -0.53 14.04 3.36
CA GLN A 51 0.44 13.14 3.99
C GLN A 51 1.71 12.97 3.17
N ILE A 52 1.60 12.90 1.83
CA ILE A 52 2.76 12.78 0.92
C ILE A 52 3.34 14.13 0.47
N SER A 53 2.79 15.26 0.94
CA SER A 53 3.26 16.60 0.57
C SER A 53 4.51 17.06 1.32
N SER A 54 4.88 16.35 2.41
CA SER A 54 6.03 16.71 3.22
C SER A 54 7.31 16.70 2.38
N LEU A 55 8.22 17.65 2.62
CA LEU A 55 9.50 17.69 1.91
C LEU A 55 10.24 16.35 2.04
N TYR A 56 10.22 15.75 3.23
CA TYR A 56 10.83 14.45 3.50
C TYR A 56 10.28 13.35 2.59
N THR A 57 8.96 13.13 2.60
CA THR A 57 8.29 12.12 1.77
C THR A 57 8.49 12.41 0.28
N ARG A 58 8.48 13.68 -0.12
CA ARG A 58 8.77 14.08 -1.51
C ARG A 58 10.19 13.71 -1.96
N PHE A 59 11.17 13.67 -1.06
CA PHE A 59 12.56 13.29 -1.36
C PHE A 59 12.83 11.80 -1.21
N MET A 60 12.30 11.16 -0.17
CA MET A 60 12.50 9.73 0.11
C MET A 60 11.61 8.85 -0.76
N ARG A 61 10.44 9.36 -1.13
CA ARG A 61 9.41 8.70 -1.92
C ARG A 61 9.08 7.30 -1.43
N ASP A 62 9.09 7.16 -0.11
CA ASP A 62 8.89 5.93 0.65
C ASP A 62 7.40 5.65 0.88
N GLU A 63 6.50 6.51 0.40
CA GLU A 63 5.09 6.22 0.36
C GLU A 63 4.80 4.98 -0.50
N VAL A 64 3.88 4.14 0.00
CA VAL A 64 3.24 3.10 -0.80
C VAL A 64 1.78 3.46 -0.95
N LEU A 65 1.34 3.55 -2.20
CA LEU A 65 -0.05 3.80 -2.52
C LEU A 65 -0.73 2.50 -2.88
N ALA A 66 -2.01 2.36 -2.57
CA ALA A 66 -2.81 1.26 -3.09
C ALA A 66 -4.24 1.70 -3.39
N GLU A 67 -4.93 0.94 -4.23
CA GLU A 67 -6.36 1.13 -4.46
C GLU A 67 -7.04 -0.18 -4.80
N TRP A 68 -8.30 -0.29 -4.42
CA TRP A 68 -9.17 -1.33 -4.93
C TRP A 68 -9.70 -0.94 -6.30
N GLN A 69 -9.47 -1.81 -7.29
CA GLN A 69 -10.07 -1.71 -8.61
C GLN A 69 -11.10 -2.82 -8.79
N LYS A 70 -12.18 -2.51 -9.51
CA LYS A 70 -13.19 -3.49 -9.90
C LYS A 70 -13.09 -3.73 -11.40
N ASN A 71 -12.64 -4.93 -11.78
CA ASN A 71 -12.52 -5.38 -13.16
C ASN A 71 -13.61 -6.42 -13.44
N ASN A 72 -14.66 -6.00 -14.15
CA ASN A 72 -15.90 -6.76 -14.31
C ASN A 72 -16.52 -7.14 -12.95
N ASP A 73 -16.60 -8.44 -12.65
CA ASP A 73 -17.17 -8.98 -11.41
C ASP A 73 -16.09 -9.36 -10.38
N HIS A 74 -14.82 -9.04 -10.64
CA HIS A 74 -13.70 -9.32 -9.74
C HIS A 74 -13.08 -8.05 -9.19
N TYR A 75 -12.61 -8.12 -7.94
CA TYR A 75 -11.82 -7.07 -7.31
C TYR A 75 -10.33 -7.39 -7.41
N GLU A 76 -9.52 -6.35 -7.53
CA GLU A 76 -8.07 -6.42 -7.57
C GLU A 76 -7.51 -5.32 -6.67
N LEU A 77 -6.53 -5.67 -5.83
CA LEU A 77 -5.79 -4.70 -5.03
C LEU A 77 -4.53 -4.29 -5.79
N HIS A 78 -4.49 -3.04 -6.24
CA HIS A 78 -3.35 -2.48 -6.95
C HIS A 78 -2.45 -1.73 -5.98
N ILE A 79 -1.16 -2.05 -5.96
CA ILE A 79 -0.17 -1.43 -5.09
C ILE A 79 0.88 -0.75 -5.95
N TYR A 80 1.17 0.51 -5.67
CA TYR A 80 2.11 1.33 -6.41
C TYR A 80 3.31 1.67 -5.55
N MET A 81 4.48 1.16 -5.97
CA MET A 81 5.76 1.39 -5.31
C MET A 81 6.66 2.21 -6.22
N HIS A 82 7.01 3.41 -5.79
CA HIS A 82 7.84 4.30 -6.59
C HIS A 82 9.32 3.93 -6.46
N VAL A 83 9.86 3.14 -7.39
CA VAL A 83 11.26 2.69 -7.40
C VAL A 83 12.21 3.79 -7.86
N SER A 84 11.93 4.47 -8.97
CA SER A 84 12.78 5.57 -9.43
C SER A 84 12.08 6.55 -10.36
N GLY A 85 12.46 7.83 -10.30
CA GLY A 85 11.84 8.90 -11.07
C GLY A 85 11.68 10.17 -10.25
N GLY A 86 11.51 11.32 -10.92
CA GLY A 86 11.46 12.61 -10.21
C GLY A 86 12.69 12.87 -9.33
N PHE A 87 12.49 13.59 -8.23
CA PHE A 87 13.49 13.81 -7.19
C PHE A 87 13.39 12.71 -6.12
N CYS A 88 13.94 11.52 -6.38
CA CYS A 88 14.02 10.43 -5.40
C CYS A 88 15.47 10.14 -4.99
N PHE A 89 15.72 9.97 -3.70
CA PHE A 89 17.04 9.59 -3.19
C PHE A 89 17.28 8.08 -3.31
N GLY A 90 18.51 7.68 -3.67
CA GLY A 90 18.94 6.29 -3.74
C GLY A 90 18.91 5.67 -5.15
N TRP A 91 19.61 4.55 -5.30
CA TRP A 91 19.71 3.82 -6.57
C TRP A 91 18.48 2.96 -6.81
N ALA A 92 17.96 2.95 -8.04
CA ALA A 92 16.76 2.17 -8.41
C ALA A 92 16.84 0.70 -7.95
N GLY A 93 17.99 0.05 -8.12
CA GLY A 93 18.17 -1.34 -7.69
C GLY A 93 18.23 -1.56 -6.18
N LEU A 94 18.62 -0.55 -5.39
CA LEU A 94 18.54 -0.62 -3.93
C LEU A 94 17.08 -0.49 -3.47
N ARG A 95 16.35 0.49 -4.03
CA ARG A 95 14.94 0.74 -3.68
C ARG A 95 14.06 -0.43 -4.07
N ASP A 96 14.28 -1.00 -5.25
CA ASP A 96 13.64 -2.25 -5.71
C ASP A 96 13.77 -3.38 -4.67
N ARG A 97 14.99 -3.62 -4.17
CA ARG A 97 15.24 -4.63 -3.14
C ARG A 97 14.56 -4.33 -1.81
N ILE A 98 14.58 -3.06 -1.38
CA ILE A 98 13.92 -2.63 -0.14
C ILE A 98 12.41 -2.87 -0.26
N PHE A 99 11.79 -2.47 -1.36
CA PHE A 99 10.37 -2.69 -1.60
C PHE A 99 10.02 -4.18 -1.64
N CYS A 100 10.77 -5.00 -2.38
CA CYS A 100 10.54 -6.46 -2.35
C CYS A 100 10.67 -7.05 -0.94
N TYR A 101 11.61 -6.55 -0.14
CA TYR A 101 11.81 -7.02 1.24
C TYR A 101 10.66 -6.63 2.17
N HIS A 102 10.11 -5.41 2.03
CA HIS A 102 9.05 -4.89 2.90
C HIS A 102 7.63 -5.11 2.38
N LEU A 103 7.44 -5.57 1.14
CA LEU A 103 6.13 -5.81 0.55
C LEU A 103 5.19 -6.68 1.42
N PRO A 104 5.63 -7.75 2.09
CA PRO A 104 4.76 -8.49 3.01
C PRO A 104 4.22 -7.64 4.17
N LEU A 105 5.05 -6.78 4.77
CA LEU A 105 4.63 -5.88 5.85
C LEU A 105 3.63 -4.83 5.36
N VAL A 106 3.85 -4.29 4.16
CA VAL A 106 2.93 -3.35 3.50
C VAL A 106 1.56 -4.01 3.28
N LEU A 107 1.54 -5.26 2.82
CA LEU A 107 0.31 -6.02 2.61
C LEU A 107 -0.42 -6.32 3.91
N GLN A 108 0.31 -6.66 4.98
CA GLN A 108 -0.25 -6.81 6.31
C GLN A 108 -0.88 -5.50 6.79
N ALA A 109 -0.23 -4.34 6.58
CA ALA A 109 -0.81 -3.06 6.97
C ALA A 109 -2.14 -2.76 6.24
N PHE A 110 -2.21 -2.99 4.93
CA PHE A 110 -3.44 -2.79 4.16
C PHE A 110 -4.55 -3.76 4.57
N THR A 111 -4.24 -5.06 4.66
CA THR A 111 -5.23 -6.08 5.05
C THR A 111 -5.69 -5.90 6.50
N TYR A 112 -4.81 -5.48 7.41
CA TYR A 112 -5.19 -5.12 8.78
C TYR A 112 -6.14 -3.92 8.80
N GLY A 113 -5.86 -2.86 8.03
CA GLY A 113 -6.71 -1.68 7.94
C GLY A 113 -8.09 -1.93 7.32
N ASP A 114 -8.19 -2.98 6.50
CA ASP A 114 -9.41 -3.46 5.86
C ASP A 114 -9.98 -4.73 6.49
N LYS A 115 -9.50 -5.15 7.66
CA LYS A 115 -9.89 -6.43 8.26
C LYS A 115 -11.40 -6.63 8.28
N LYS A 116 -12.15 -5.60 8.70
CA LYS A 116 -13.61 -5.61 8.71
C LYS A 116 -14.25 -5.66 7.32
N LEU A 117 -13.67 -4.98 6.33
CA LEU A 117 -14.12 -5.04 4.95
C LEU A 117 -13.97 -6.47 4.39
N ILE A 118 -12.83 -7.11 4.66
CA ILE A 118 -12.53 -8.48 4.23
C ILE A 118 -13.47 -9.48 4.91
N GLU A 119 -13.69 -9.33 6.22
CA GLU A 119 -14.60 -10.19 6.99
C GLU A 119 -16.06 -10.12 6.49
N GLU A 120 -16.53 -8.94 6.08
CA GLU A 120 -17.92 -8.71 5.66
C GLU A 120 -18.15 -8.84 4.14
N MET A 121 -17.07 -8.85 3.33
CA MET A 121 -17.13 -9.04 1.87
C MET A 121 -16.21 -10.19 1.41
N PRO A 122 -16.60 -11.47 1.64
CA PRO A 122 -15.77 -12.63 1.29
C PRO A 122 -15.34 -12.69 -0.20
N GLU A 123 -16.11 -12.05 -1.08
CA GLU A 123 -15.77 -11.89 -2.50
C GLU A 123 -14.41 -11.22 -2.77
N ILE A 124 -13.88 -10.46 -1.82
CA ILE A 124 -12.58 -9.80 -1.98
C ILE A 124 -11.41 -10.66 -1.49
N GLU A 125 -11.63 -11.77 -0.78
CA GLU A 125 -10.57 -12.67 -0.31
C GLU A 125 -9.82 -13.36 -1.47
N ASP A 126 -10.52 -13.64 -2.56
CA ASP A 126 -9.97 -14.20 -3.79
C ASP A 126 -9.33 -13.16 -4.73
N SER A 127 -9.38 -11.87 -4.36
CA SER A 127 -8.84 -10.79 -5.17
C SER A 127 -7.35 -10.94 -5.38
N GLN A 128 -6.89 -10.66 -6.60
CA GLN A 128 -5.47 -10.63 -6.91
C GLN A 128 -4.83 -9.36 -6.37
N ILE A 129 -3.59 -9.52 -5.91
CA ILE A 129 -2.71 -8.43 -5.52
C ILE A 129 -1.77 -8.15 -6.68
N ILE A 130 -1.86 -6.96 -7.25
CA ILE A 130 -1.08 -6.52 -8.41
C ILE A 130 -0.13 -5.41 -7.95
N VAL A 131 1.18 -5.67 -8.04
CA VAL A 131 2.22 -4.74 -7.58
C VAL A 131 2.89 -4.08 -8.76
N HIS A 132 2.84 -2.75 -8.77
CA HIS A 132 3.41 -1.87 -9.79
C HIS A 132 4.71 -1.26 -9.24
N PHE A 133 5.84 -1.80 -9.69
CA PHE A 133 7.15 -1.22 -9.43
C PHE A 133 7.41 -0.12 -10.47
N GLN A 134 7.18 1.13 -10.10
CA GLN A 134 7.23 2.26 -11.02
C GLN A 134 8.65 2.84 -11.12
N SER A 135 9.24 2.81 -12.32
CA SER A 135 10.64 3.20 -12.49
C SER A 135 10.91 3.88 -13.84
N LYS A 136 11.73 4.93 -13.86
CA LYS A 136 12.30 5.44 -15.13
C LYS A 136 13.27 4.46 -15.81
N ASN A 137 13.88 3.56 -15.02
CA ASN A 137 14.73 2.52 -15.56
C ASN A 137 13.88 1.27 -15.88
N LYS A 138 13.77 0.95 -17.17
CA LYS A 138 13.01 -0.19 -17.70
C LYS A 138 13.33 -1.54 -17.05
N LYS A 139 14.54 -1.71 -16.51
CA LYS A 139 14.91 -2.94 -15.79
C LYS A 139 14.04 -3.17 -14.55
N TYR A 140 13.65 -2.10 -13.87
CA TYR A 140 12.90 -2.15 -12.61
C TYR A 140 11.43 -1.72 -12.78
N ASP A 141 11.06 -1.24 -13.96
CA ASP A 141 9.70 -0.82 -14.31
C ASP A 141 8.88 -2.06 -14.70
N ARG A 142 8.09 -2.59 -13.77
CA ARG A 142 7.38 -3.86 -13.97
C ARG A 142 6.11 -3.96 -13.13
N ILE A 143 5.24 -4.84 -13.58
CA ILE A 143 3.99 -5.21 -12.91
C ILE A 143 4.07 -6.69 -12.60
N GLU A 144 3.77 -7.07 -11.36
CA GLU A 144 3.81 -8.46 -10.90
C GLU A 144 2.51 -8.81 -10.17
N THR A 145 1.97 -10.01 -10.44
CA THR A 145 0.92 -10.60 -9.60
C THR A 145 1.62 -11.24 -8.40
N PHE A 146 1.38 -10.71 -7.20
CA PHE A 146 2.06 -11.16 -5.98
C PHE A 146 1.37 -12.37 -5.33
N GLY A 147 0.04 -12.41 -5.37
CA GLY A 147 -0.75 -13.46 -4.71
C GLY A 147 -2.22 -13.05 -4.57
N GLN A 148 -2.94 -13.72 -3.68
CA GLN A 148 -4.33 -13.39 -3.32
C GLN A 148 -4.43 -12.85 -1.89
N ILE A 149 -5.49 -12.08 -1.59
CA ILE A 149 -5.71 -11.48 -0.27
C ILE A 149 -5.76 -12.53 0.85
N LYS A 150 -6.43 -13.65 0.64
CA LYS A 150 -6.50 -14.77 1.61
C LYS A 150 -5.15 -15.40 1.98
N GLU A 151 -4.11 -15.17 1.19
CA GLU A 151 -2.76 -15.68 1.44
C GLU A 151 -1.95 -14.75 2.35
N ILE A 152 -2.46 -13.54 2.63
CA ILE A 152 -1.82 -12.57 3.51
C ILE A 152 -2.24 -12.85 4.95
N HIS A 153 -1.26 -13.19 5.79
CA HIS A 153 -1.45 -13.41 7.21
C HIS A 153 -0.92 -12.21 7.99
N CYS A 154 -1.77 -11.60 8.82
CA CYS A 154 -1.41 -10.56 9.79
C CYS A 154 -0.96 -11.19 11.11
#